data_AF-A0A7C4KKD1-F1
#
_entry.id   AF-A0A7C4KKD1-F1
#
_cell.length_a   1.000
_cell.length_b   1.000
_cell.length_c   1.000
_cell.angle_alpha   90.00
_cell.angle_beta   90.00
_cell.angle_gamma   90.00
#
_symmetry.space_group_name_H-M   'P 1'
#
loop_
_entity.id
_entity.type
_entity.pdbx_description
1 polymer ?
#
loop_
_entity_poly.entity_id
_entity_poly.type
_entity_poly.pdbx_seq_one_letter_code
_entity_poly.pdbx_strand_id
1 'polypeptide(L)'
;MLGQVTHLHDGIFHRLFVDPLGLKPHDDLVLLGPEDDLLHAFEAEGLQPDVVTLEFSRYGLEFRRANGEALRKRLQDTIRGMGLETGNGYPPLLEALFSYLDLPYEFTTLSEYGCKTGTPLYLVDADVFSRLKLREVERMLERKNIEAFVDGGQDPGPGVSSERVLAGLYFRDGVRAFAYTEEMGARDRFMKDRISLLMRYHGPGRFLHVCGWRHLADPRQIYAPLNPTKVFIHDRTVCI
;
A
#
# COMPACT_ATOMS: atom_id res chain seq x y z
N MET A 1 16.92 -25.87 -27.65
CA MET A 1 15.76 -25.44 -28.45
C MET A 1 15.23 -24.19 -27.80
N LEU A 2 15.54 -23.04 -28.41
CA LEU A 2 15.15 -21.71 -27.94
C LEU A 2 13.66 -21.51 -28.27
N GLY A 3 12.83 -21.32 -27.24
CA GLY A 3 11.43 -20.93 -27.37
C GLY A 3 11.31 -19.42 -27.26
N GLN A 4 10.61 -18.82 -28.23
CA GLN A 4 10.54 -17.39 -28.54
C GLN A 4 10.13 -16.49 -27.37
N VAL A 5 10.82 -15.37 -27.26
CA VAL A 5 10.38 -14.16 -26.55
C VAL A 5 9.32 -13.48 -27.42
N THR A 6 8.06 -13.53 -27.00
CA THR A 6 7.01 -12.66 -27.55
C THR A 6 7.05 -11.33 -26.81
N HIS A 7 7.60 -10.32 -27.47
CA HIS A 7 7.25 -8.92 -27.20
C HIS A 7 5.78 -8.71 -27.55
N LEU A 8 4.95 -8.30 -26.61
CA LEU A 8 3.60 -7.81 -26.90
C LEU A 8 3.27 -6.62 -26.01
N HIS A 9 3.00 -5.51 -26.69
CA HIS A 9 2.16 -4.41 -26.26
C HIS A 9 0.76 -4.93 -25.86
N ASP A 10 0.04 -4.09 -25.12
CA ASP A 10 -1.36 -4.20 -24.70
C ASP A 10 -1.60 -4.87 -23.33
N GLY A 11 -2.35 -4.13 -22.50
CA GLY A 11 -2.58 -4.41 -21.09
C GLY A 11 -3.21 -5.79 -20.86
N ILE A 12 -2.49 -6.65 -20.15
CA ILE A 12 -2.99 -7.95 -19.69
C ILE A 12 -2.41 -8.21 -18.29
N PHE A 13 -3.33 -8.50 -17.37
CA PHE A 13 -3.15 -8.94 -16.00
C PHE A 13 -2.05 -10.01 -15.85
N HIS A 14 -1.10 -9.79 -14.94
CA HIS A 14 -0.16 -10.83 -14.53
C HIS A 14 -0.66 -11.48 -13.22
N ARG A 15 -1.27 -12.66 -13.34
CA ARG A 15 -1.13 -13.71 -12.31
C ARG A 15 0.36 -14.01 -12.18
N LEU A 16 1.00 -13.52 -11.13
CA LEU A 16 2.36 -13.92 -10.80
C LEU A 16 2.34 -15.37 -10.25
N PHE A 17 2.51 -16.34 -11.14
CA PHE A 17 3.23 -17.60 -10.87
C PHE A 17 4.65 -17.37 -11.43
N VAL A 18 5.76 -17.73 -10.78
CA VAL A 18 6.20 -19.07 -10.35
C VAL A 18 7.29 -18.91 -9.27
N ASP A 19 7.27 -19.82 -8.31
CA ASP A 19 8.32 -20.05 -7.32
C ASP A 19 9.57 -20.74 -7.91
N PRO A 20 10.81 -20.24 -7.71
CA PRO A 20 12.02 -20.99 -8.09
C PRO A 20 12.27 -22.27 -7.26
N LEU A 21 11.52 -22.48 -6.16
CA LEU A 21 11.77 -23.53 -5.15
C LEU A 21 10.66 -24.61 -5.03
N GLY A 22 9.63 -24.59 -5.88
CA GLY A 22 8.60 -25.65 -5.94
C GLY A 22 7.54 -25.68 -4.81
N LEU A 23 7.49 -24.67 -3.94
CA LEU A 23 6.35 -24.30 -3.11
C LEU A 23 5.27 -23.59 -3.97
N LYS A 24 4.09 -24.20 -4.03
CA LYS A 24 2.92 -23.58 -4.65
C LYS A 24 2.66 -22.20 -4.00
N PRO A 25 2.36 -21.14 -4.77
CA PRO A 25 1.74 -19.96 -4.18
C PRO A 25 0.45 -20.39 -3.50
N HIS A 26 0.11 -19.78 -2.36
CA HIS A 26 -1.27 -19.85 -1.89
C HIS A 26 -2.14 -19.28 -3.01
N ASP A 27 -3.21 -19.98 -3.39
CA ASP A 27 -4.12 -19.65 -4.50
C ASP A 27 -4.90 -18.31 -4.30
N ASP A 28 -4.53 -17.49 -3.31
CA ASP A 28 -5.34 -16.40 -2.75
C ASP A 28 -4.76 -14.98 -2.98
N LEU A 29 -3.73 -14.82 -3.83
CA LEU A 29 -3.11 -13.52 -4.08
C LEU A 29 -3.65 -12.85 -5.36
N VAL A 30 -4.26 -11.67 -5.22
CA VAL A 30 -4.71 -10.83 -6.35
C VAL A 30 -3.97 -9.50 -6.35
N LEU A 31 -3.49 -9.08 -7.54
CA LEU A 31 -2.82 -7.81 -7.79
C LEU A 31 -3.68 -6.97 -8.72
N LEU A 32 -4.00 -5.74 -8.32
CA LEU A 32 -4.85 -4.83 -9.10
C LEU A 32 -4.04 -3.63 -9.59
N GLY A 33 -4.24 -3.24 -10.84
CA GLY A 33 -3.56 -2.09 -11.46
C GLY A 33 -4.28 -0.76 -11.21
N PRO A 34 -3.61 0.38 -11.45
CA PRO A 34 -4.13 1.71 -11.16
C PRO A 34 -5.15 2.24 -12.19
N GLU A 35 -5.25 1.61 -13.36
CA GLU A 35 -6.18 2.03 -14.43
C GLU A 35 -7.57 1.37 -14.31
N ASP A 36 -7.74 0.47 -13.35
CA ASP A 36 -8.96 -0.30 -13.20
C ASP A 36 -9.91 0.40 -12.21
N ASP A 37 -11.15 0.71 -12.63
CA ASP A 37 -12.24 0.89 -11.66
C ASP A 37 -12.23 -0.36 -10.79
N LEU A 38 -12.00 -0.23 -9.47
CA LEU A 38 -11.95 -1.38 -8.56
C LEU A 38 -13.16 -2.29 -8.71
N LEU A 39 -14.31 -1.73 -9.11
CA LEU A 39 -15.49 -2.51 -9.44
C LEU A 39 -15.21 -3.49 -10.59
N HIS A 40 -14.69 -3.00 -11.71
CA HIS A 40 -14.32 -3.83 -12.86
C HIS A 40 -13.16 -4.78 -12.55
N ALA A 41 -12.19 -4.34 -11.76
CA ALA A 41 -11.05 -5.16 -11.36
C ALA A 41 -11.49 -6.35 -10.49
N PHE A 42 -12.34 -6.07 -9.50
CA PHE A 42 -12.94 -7.11 -8.66
C PHE A 42 -13.86 -8.02 -9.47
N GLU A 43 -14.72 -7.49 -10.35
CA GLU A 43 -15.57 -8.28 -11.24
C GLU A 43 -14.76 -9.23 -12.14
N ALA A 44 -13.68 -8.73 -12.77
CA ALA A 44 -12.83 -9.51 -13.68
C ALA A 44 -12.12 -10.67 -12.95
N GLU A 45 -11.71 -10.45 -11.70
CA GLU A 45 -11.08 -11.46 -10.85
C GLU A 45 -12.11 -12.33 -10.09
N GLY A 46 -13.41 -12.12 -10.32
CA GLY A 46 -14.47 -12.84 -9.60
C GLY A 46 -14.52 -12.52 -8.10
N LEU A 47 -13.91 -11.43 -7.68
CA LEU A 47 -13.95 -10.92 -6.31
C LEU A 47 -15.27 -10.17 -6.10
N GLN A 48 -16.12 -10.67 -5.19
CA GLN A 48 -17.35 -10.00 -4.79
C GLN A 48 -17.37 -9.88 -3.26
N PRO A 49 -16.57 -8.99 -2.66
CA PRO A 49 -16.44 -8.94 -1.22
C PRO A 49 -17.75 -8.55 -0.53
N ASP A 50 -18.12 -9.33 0.48
CA ASP A 50 -19.21 -8.97 1.39
C ASP A 50 -18.70 -7.96 2.43
N VAL A 51 -17.41 -8.00 2.75
CA VAL A 51 -16.73 -7.06 3.64
C VAL A 51 -15.33 -6.78 3.14
N VAL A 52 -14.94 -5.51 3.10
CA VAL A 52 -13.56 -5.08 2.82
C VAL A 52 -12.91 -4.58 4.10
N THR A 53 -11.68 -5.00 4.35
CA THR A 53 -10.83 -4.47 5.40
C THR A 53 -9.55 -3.89 4.79
N LEU A 54 -9.06 -2.78 5.32
CA LEU A 54 -7.89 -2.08 4.81
C LEU A 54 -6.85 -1.89 5.93
N GLU A 55 -5.58 -2.22 5.65
CA GLU A 55 -4.41 -1.83 6.44
C GLU A 55 -4.23 -0.32 6.38
N PHE A 56 -5.09 0.39 7.10
CA PHE A 56 -5.00 1.81 7.32
C PHE A 56 -5.65 2.10 8.66
N SER A 57 -5.16 3.11 9.38
CA SER A 57 -5.62 3.43 10.73
C SER A 57 -6.60 4.60 10.71
N ARG A 58 -7.45 4.69 11.73
CA ARG A 58 -8.38 5.82 11.87
C ARG A 58 -7.63 7.10 12.16
N TYR A 59 -6.59 7.03 12.99
CA TYR A 59 -5.71 8.16 13.25
C TYR A 59 -5.05 8.68 11.95
N GLY A 60 -4.57 7.79 11.09
CA GLY A 60 -3.96 8.15 9.82
C GLY A 60 -4.92 8.88 8.87
N LEU A 61 -6.18 8.44 8.84
CA LEU A 61 -7.26 9.09 8.09
C LEU A 61 -7.58 10.48 8.65
N GLU A 62 -7.82 10.58 9.96
CA GLU A 62 -8.19 11.83 10.63
C GLU A 62 -7.08 12.87 10.53
N PHE A 63 -5.83 12.46 10.74
CA PHE A 63 -4.67 13.34 10.62
C PHE A 63 -4.58 13.95 9.21
N ARG A 64 -4.69 13.14 8.16
CA ARG A 64 -4.60 13.60 6.77
C ARG A 64 -5.77 14.49 6.37
N ARG A 65 -6.99 14.16 6.80
CA ARG A 65 -8.16 15.03 6.58
C ARG A 65 -8.01 16.39 7.26
N ALA A 66 -7.46 16.42 8.46
CA ALA A 66 -7.33 17.66 9.24
C ALA A 66 -6.13 18.52 8.81
N ASN A 67 -5.02 17.90 8.40
CA ASN A 67 -3.75 18.60 8.23
C ASN A 67 -3.18 18.51 6.79
N GLY A 68 -3.65 17.58 5.97
CA GLY A 68 -3.04 17.23 4.68
C GLY A 68 -2.91 18.42 3.74
N GLU A 69 -3.98 19.20 3.56
CA GLU A 69 -3.96 20.39 2.69
C GLU A 69 -2.95 21.45 3.17
N ALA A 70 -2.94 21.74 4.47
CA ALA A 70 -2.03 22.72 5.05
C ALA A 70 -0.56 22.28 4.94
N LEU A 71 -0.28 21.00 5.22
CA LEU A 71 1.05 20.41 5.09
C LEU A 71 1.52 20.36 3.64
N ARG A 72 0.61 20.01 2.71
CA ARG A 72 0.87 20.02 1.26
C ARG A 72 1.24 21.42 0.77
N LYS A 73 0.48 22.43 1.17
CA LYS A 73 0.76 23.82 0.83
C LYS A 73 2.11 24.26 1.38
N ARG A 74 2.42 23.93 2.64
CA ARG A 74 3.72 24.24 3.23
C ARG A 74 4.88 23.58 2.48
N LEU A 75 4.72 22.34 2.05
CA LEU A 75 5.72 21.66 1.21
C LEU A 75 5.92 22.41 -0.11
N GLN A 76 4.83 22.79 -0.80
CA GLN A 76 4.88 23.59 -2.03
C GLN A 76 5.60 24.93 -1.83
N ASP A 77 5.24 25.67 -0.78
CA ASP A 77 5.85 26.96 -0.47
C ASP A 77 7.35 26.82 -0.17
N THR A 78 7.74 25.74 0.51
CA THR A 78 9.15 25.44 0.81
C THR A 78 9.93 25.12 -0.47
N ILE A 79 9.40 24.24 -1.33
CA ILE A 79 10.00 23.88 -2.62
C ILE A 79 10.13 25.12 -3.52
N ARG A 80 9.10 25.98 -3.58
CA ARG A 80 9.15 27.24 -4.33
C ARG A 80 10.23 28.17 -3.79
N GLY A 81 10.31 28.33 -2.48
CA GLY A 81 11.35 29.15 -1.84
C GLY A 81 12.77 28.63 -2.07
N MET A 82 12.92 27.35 -2.42
CA MET A 82 14.20 26.74 -2.78
C MET A 82 14.51 26.83 -4.28
N GLY A 83 13.58 27.32 -5.11
CA GLY A 83 13.76 27.36 -6.57
C GLY A 83 13.70 25.99 -7.24
N LEU A 84 13.05 25.01 -6.60
CA LEU A 84 12.95 23.63 -7.07
C LEU A 84 11.69 23.38 -7.94
N GLU A 85 10.88 24.41 -8.22
CA GLU A 85 9.78 24.29 -9.20
C GLU A 85 10.38 24.14 -10.60
N THR A 86 10.48 22.92 -11.10
CA THR A 86 10.89 22.65 -12.49
C THR A 86 9.67 22.53 -13.39
N GLY A 87 9.75 23.02 -14.63
CA GLY A 87 8.69 22.87 -15.63
C GLY A 87 8.39 21.42 -16.02
N ASN A 88 9.14 20.44 -15.49
CA ASN A 88 9.03 19.01 -15.78
C ASN A 88 8.47 18.20 -14.60
N GLY A 89 7.87 18.85 -13.60
CA GLY A 89 7.33 18.19 -12.41
C GLY A 89 8.32 18.16 -11.22
N TYR A 90 7.97 17.39 -10.19
CA TYR A 90 8.81 17.25 -9.00
C TYR A 90 9.71 16.00 -9.11
N PRO A 91 10.93 16.03 -8.55
CA PRO A 91 11.72 14.82 -8.34
C PRO A 91 10.91 13.71 -7.64
N PRO A 92 11.14 12.41 -7.95
CA PRO A 92 10.34 11.31 -7.40
C PRO A 92 10.27 11.25 -5.86
N LEU A 93 11.30 11.73 -5.16
CA LEU A 93 11.29 11.80 -3.69
C LEU A 93 10.36 12.90 -3.16
N LEU A 94 10.24 14.02 -3.88
CA LEU A 94 9.28 15.08 -3.56
C LEU A 94 7.85 14.64 -3.90
N GLU A 95 7.65 13.88 -4.98
CA GLU A 95 6.36 13.23 -5.28
C GLU A 95 5.96 12.26 -4.16
N ALA A 96 6.90 11.44 -3.67
CA ALA A 96 6.64 10.54 -2.54
C ALA A 96 6.25 11.30 -1.26
N LEU A 97 6.84 12.47 -0.98
CA LEU A 97 6.43 13.31 0.14
C LEU A 97 5.01 13.87 -0.05
N PHE A 98 4.62 14.26 -1.26
CA PHE A 98 3.25 14.66 -1.54
C PHE A 98 2.27 13.50 -1.30
N SER A 99 2.56 12.32 -1.85
CA SER A 99 1.73 11.11 -1.65
C SER A 99 1.66 10.69 -0.17
N TYR A 100 2.73 10.90 0.59
CA TYR A 100 2.73 10.63 2.03
C TYR A 100 1.72 11.51 2.79
N LEU A 101 1.50 12.75 2.35
CA LEU A 101 0.57 13.71 2.96
C LEU A 101 -0.89 13.52 2.50
N ASP A 102 -1.07 13.00 1.29
CA ASP A 102 -2.38 12.75 0.71
C ASP A 102 -3.06 11.52 1.35
N LEU A 103 -4.39 11.40 1.16
CA LEU A 103 -5.08 10.17 1.51
C LEU A 103 -4.57 9.01 0.62
N PRO A 104 -4.32 7.81 1.18
CA PRO A 104 -3.87 6.68 0.39
C PRO A 104 -4.87 6.34 -0.71
N TYR A 105 -4.34 6.01 -1.90
CA TYR A 105 -5.14 5.64 -3.05
C TYR A 105 -6.11 4.50 -2.72
N GLU A 106 -5.64 3.47 -2.01
CA GLU A 106 -6.45 2.31 -1.61
C GLU A 106 -7.65 2.74 -0.78
N PHE A 107 -7.47 3.71 0.13
CA PHE A 107 -8.58 4.23 0.91
C PHE A 107 -9.60 4.95 0.02
N THR A 108 -9.14 5.84 -0.86
CA THR A 108 -10.04 6.61 -1.73
C THR A 108 -10.82 5.70 -2.67
N THR A 109 -10.14 4.76 -3.33
CA THR A 109 -10.77 3.86 -4.30
C THR A 109 -11.71 2.84 -3.63
N LEU A 110 -11.33 2.26 -2.47
CA LEU A 110 -12.20 1.33 -1.75
C LEU A 110 -13.41 2.05 -1.13
N SER A 111 -13.25 3.31 -0.73
CA SER A 111 -14.38 4.13 -0.25
C SER A 111 -15.38 4.38 -1.36
N GLU A 112 -14.91 4.73 -2.56
CA GLU A 112 -15.77 4.90 -3.74
C GLU A 112 -16.47 3.59 -4.12
N TYR A 113 -15.72 2.48 -4.15
CA TYR A 113 -16.27 1.14 -4.38
C TYR A 113 -17.38 0.82 -3.37
N GLY A 114 -17.13 1.02 -2.06
CA GLY A 114 -18.12 0.76 -1.01
C GLY A 114 -19.37 1.64 -1.13
N CYS A 115 -19.21 2.91 -1.51
CA CYS A 115 -20.33 3.81 -1.79
C CYS A 115 -21.18 3.34 -2.98
N LYS A 116 -20.55 2.84 -4.05
CA LYS A 116 -21.24 2.34 -5.26
C LYS A 116 -21.99 1.03 -5.00
N THR A 117 -21.40 0.12 -4.23
CA THR A 117 -21.87 -1.28 -4.08
C THR A 117 -22.61 -1.56 -2.78
N GLY A 118 -22.49 -0.68 -1.79
CA GLY A 118 -22.95 -0.93 -0.43
C GLY A 118 -22.04 -1.85 0.38
N THR A 119 -20.89 -2.30 -0.18
CA THR A 119 -19.94 -3.12 0.56
C THR A 119 -19.29 -2.32 1.70
N PRO A 120 -19.37 -2.77 2.96
CA PRO A 120 -18.75 -2.06 4.08
C PRO A 120 -17.22 -2.14 4.05
N LEU A 121 -16.58 -0.99 4.29
CA LEU A 121 -15.13 -0.82 4.40
C LEU A 121 -14.72 -0.57 5.86
N TYR A 122 -13.79 -1.36 6.38
CA TYR A 122 -13.24 -1.20 7.73
C TYR A 122 -11.73 -0.95 7.74
N LEU A 123 -11.32 0.09 8.45
CA LEU A 123 -9.92 0.39 8.75
C LEU A 123 -9.46 -0.46 9.94
N VAL A 124 -8.45 -1.31 9.76
CA VAL A 124 -8.07 -2.33 10.76
C VAL A 124 -6.68 -2.18 11.36
N ASP A 125 -5.87 -1.23 10.89
CA ASP A 125 -4.52 -1.01 11.44
C ASP A 125 -4.55 -0.24 12.77
N ALA A 126 -3.49 -0.37 13.57
CA ALA A 126 -3.41 0.25 14.88
C ALA A 126 -2.92 1.71 14.82
N ASP A 127 -3.70 2.61 15.42
CA ASP A 127 -3.44 4.05 15.46
C ASP A 127 -2.06 4.41 16.04
N VAL A 128 -1.52 3.59 16.96
CA VAL A 128 -0.23 3.85 17.61
C VAL A 128 0.92 3.92 16.60
N PHE A 129 0.94 3.06 15.58
CA PHE A 129 2.01 3.04 14.57
C PHE A 129 1.91 4.27 13.67
N SER A 130 0.72 4.61 13.20
CA SER A 130 0.51 5.83 12.42
C SER A 130 0.84 7.08 13.22
N ARG A 131 0.49 7.14 14.51
CA ARG A 131 0.82 8.27 15.39
C ARG A 131 2.32 8.45 15.57
N LEU A 132 3.08 7.37 15.72
CA LEU A 132 4.54 7.45 15.83
C LEU A 132 5.16 7.95 14.53
N LYS A 133 4.71 7.43 13.37
CA LYS A 133 5.22 7.85 12.05
C LYS A 133 4.85 9.29 11.71
N LEU A 134 3.60 9.70 11.92
CA LEU A 134 3.09 11.02 11.53
C LEU A 134 3.57 12.17 12.42
N ARG A 135 4.08 11.89 13.63
CA ARG A 135 4.72 12.90 14.49
C ARG A 135 5.97 13.52 13.84
N GLU A 136 6.63 12.79 12.97
CA GLU A 136 7.86 13.23 12.31
C GLU A 136 7.61 14.09 11.08
N VAL A 137 6.36 14.24 10.63
CA VAL A 137 6.01 14.98 9.41
C VAL A 137 6.52 16.42 9.45
N GLU A 138 6.30 17.10 10.57
CA GLU A 138 6.74 18.49 10.75
C GLU A 138 8.25 18.65 10.54
N ARG A 139 9.02 17.68 11.04
CA ARG A 139 10.46 17.60 10.86
C ARG A 139 10.80 17.27 9.40
N MET A 140 10.14 16.29 8.78
CA MET A 140 10.36 15.93 7.36
C MET A 140 10.17 17.12 6.42
N LEU A 141 9.23 18.03 6.73
CA LEU A 141 8.94 19.23 5.93
C LEU A 141 9.84 20.44 6.25
N GLU A 142 10.87 20.29 7.08
CA GLU A 142 11.87 21.34 7.27
C GLU A 142 12.75 21.47 6.03
N ARG A 143 13.03 22.72 5.60
CA ARG A 143 13.88 23.03 4.43
C ARG A 143 15.16 22.20 4.39
N LYS A 144 15.94 22.16 5.49
CA LYS A 144 17.21 21.42 5.54
C LYS A 144 17.05 19.91 5.27
N ASN A 145 15.90 19.33 5.62
CA ASN A 145 15.64 17.91 5.41
C ASN A 145 15.19 17.69 3.95
N ILE A 146 14.38 18.60 3.41
CA ILE A 146 14.04 18.62 1.98
C ILE A 146 15.29 18.78 1.11
N GLU A 147 16.20 19.70 1.47
CA GLU A 147 17.52 19.88 0.84
C GLU A 147 18.32 18.57 0.88
N ALA A 148 18.42 17.93 2.06
CA ALA A 148 19.12 16.66 2.20
C ALA A 148 18.50 15.53 1.34
N PHE A 149 17.18 15.50 1.19
CA PHE A 149 16.49 14.54 0.33
C PHE A 149 16.80 14.75 -1.15
N VAL A 150 16.84 16.01 -1.59
CA VAL A 150 17.09 16.38 -2.99
C VAL A 150 18.57 16.19 -3.36
N ASP A 151 19.50 16.62 -2.51
CA ASP A 151 20.93 16.63 -2.82
C ASP A 151 21.62 15.29 -2.57
N GLY A 152 21.16 14.54 -1.56
CA GLY A 152 21.83 13.31 -1.10
C GLY A 152 21.16 12.02 -1.56
N GLY A 153 19.99 12.08 -2.21
CA GLY A 153 19.12 10.92 -2.41
C GLY A 153 18.77 10.22 -1.10
N GLN A 154 18.87 10.94 0.03
CA GLN A 154 18.56 10.39 1.34
C GLN A 154 17.06 10.15 1.43
N ASP A 155 16.73 9.02 2.03
CA ASP A 155 15.36 8.54 2.11
C ASP A 155 14.47 9.55 2.88
N PRO A 156 13.33 9.99 2.32
CA PRO A 156 12.44 10.97 2.95
C PRO A 156 11.89 10.50 4.31
N GLY A 157 12.02 9.21 4.61
CA GLY A 157 11.76 8.60 5.90
C GLY A 157 12.55 7.30 6.05
N PRO A 158 12.23 6.44 7.04
CA PRO A 158 12.86 5.13 7.12
C PRO A 158 12.36 4.22 5.98
N GLY A 159 13.04 4.26 4.83
CA GLY A 159 13.11 3.14 3.88
C GLY A 159 12.32 3.23 2.58
N VAL A 160 11.72 4.36 2.19
CA VAL A 160 10.93 4.53 0.95
C VAL A 160 11.70 4.11 -0.32
N SER A 161 12.99 4.45 -0.43
CA SER A 161 13.81 4.08 -1.60
C SER A 161 14.14 2.58 -1.62
N SER A 162 14.44 2.01 -0.45
CA SER A 162 14.70 0.58 -0.27
C SER A 162 13.44 -0.26 -0.39
N GLU A 163 12.30 0.25 0.03
CA GLU A 163 10.99 -0.41 -0.01
C GLU A 163 10.52 -0.55 -1.46
N ARG A 164 10.75 0.46 -2.31
CA ARG A 164 10.55 0.37 -3.76
C ARG A 164 11.40 -0.71 -4.43
N VAL A 165 12.69 -0.77 -4.10
CA VAL A 165 13.61 -1.77 -4.67
C VAL A 165 13.18 -3.17 -4.20
N LEU A 166 12.87 -3.34 -2.91
CA LEU A 166 12.45 -4.61 -2.35
C LEU A 166 11.08 -5.07 -2.87
N ALA A 167 10.10 -4.18 -3.00
CA ALA A 167 8.80 -4.47 -3.61
C ALA A 167 8.99 -4.87 -5.08
N GLY A 168 9.83 -4.14 -5.82
CA GLY A 168 10.18 -4.46 -7.20
C GLY A 168 10.83 -5.84 -7.35
N LEU A 169 11.76 -6.20 -6.45
CA LEU A 169 12.38 -7.53 -6.42
C LEU A 169 11.38 -8.62 -5.99
N TYR A 170 10.46 -8.31 -5.07
CA TYR A 170 9.42 -9.24 -4.63
C TYR A 170 8.47 -9.59 -5.77
N PHE A 171 7.96 -8.59 -6.50
CA PHE A 171 7.00 -8.81 -7.59
C PHE A 171 7.66 -9.30 -8.88
N ARG A 172 8.84 -8.79 -9.25
CA ARG A 172 9.52 -9.17 -10.50
C ARG A 172 10.25 -10.50 -10.38
N ASP A 173 10.97 -10.67 -9.28
CA ASP A 173 11.99 -11.72 -9.13
C ASP A 173 11.62 -12.73 -8.03
N GLY A 174 10.44 -12.60 -7.41
CA GLY A 174 9.95 -13.49 -6.36
C GLY A 174 10.74 -13.42 -5.06
N VAL A 175 11.58 -12.38 -4.88
CA VAL A 175 12.49 -12.26 -3.74
C VAL A 175 11.70 -12.00 -2.46
N ARG A 176 11.60 -13.02 -1.60
CA ARG A 176 10.99 -12.93 -0.26
C ARG A 176 11.96 -12.53 0.84
N ALA A 177 13.15 -12.06 0.48
CA ALA A 177 14.24 -11.74 1.41
C ALA A 177 14.04 -10.38 2.11
N PHE A 178 12.89 -10.18 2.76
CA PHE A 178 12.71 -9.10 3.72
C PHE A 178 12.55 -9.70 5.13
N ALA A 179 13.19 -9.08 6.11
CA ALA A 179 13.07 -9.54 7.49
C ALA A 179 11.65 -9.23 8.01
N TYR A 180 10.91 -10.28 8.37
CA TYR A 180 9.64 -10.15 9.08
C TYR A 180 9.93 -9.68 10.51
N THR A 181 9.67 -8.39 10.78
CA THR A 181 10.05 -7.75 12.04
C THR A 181 9.05 -8.02 13.16
N GLU A 182 9.45 -7.78 14.41
CA GLU A 182 8.53 -7.83 15.55
C GLU A 182 7.41 -6.79 15.45
N GLU A 183 7.69 -5.60 14.88
CA GLU A 183 6.66 -4.59 14.59
C GLU A 183 5.61 -5.14 13.62
N MET A 184 6.03 -5.78 12.53
CA MET A 184 5.11 -6.41 11.57
C MET A 184 4.26 -7.49 12.24
N GLY A 185 4.89 -8.35 13.05
CA GLY A 185 4.17 -9.35 13.83
C GLY A 185 3.14 -8.76 14.79
N ALA A 186 3.46 -7.65 15.44
CA ALA A 186 2.52 -6.96 16.33
C ALA A 186 1.35 -6.35 15.55
N ARG A 187 1.61 -5.73 14.39
CA ARG A 187 0.58 -5.17 13.49
C ARG A 187 -0.35 -6.26 12.95
N ASP A 188 0.20 -7.35 12.45
CA ASP A 188 -0.58 -8.47 11.91
C ASP A 188 -1.50 -9.10 12.95
N ARG A 189 -1.00 -9.31 14.19
CA ARG A 189 -1.85 -9.79 15.28
C ARG A 189 -3.01 -8.86 15.58
N PHE A 190 -2.74 -7.55 15.65
CA PHE A 190 -3.78 -6.55 15.88
C PHE A 190 -4.83 -6.54 14.77
N MET A 191 -4.39 -6.49 13.51
CA MET A 191 -5.29 -6.52 12.34
C MET A 191 -6.10 -7.81 12.29
N LYS A 192 -5.46 -8.96 12.52
CA LYS A 192 -6.14 -10.26 12.58
C LYS A 192 -7.21 -10.30 13.67
N ASP A 193 -6.95 -9.74 14.86
CA ASP A 193 -7.96 -9.70 15.93
C ASP A 193 -9.15 -8.80 15.56
N ARG A 194 -8.90 -7.67 14.88
CA ARG A 194 -9.97 -6.82 14.33
C ARG A 194 -10.79 -7.53 13.25
N ILE A 195 -10.14 -8.19 12.31
CA ILE A 195 -10.81 -8.97 11.26
C ILE A 195 -11.64 -10.10 11.88
N SER A 196 -11.12 -10.79 12.91
CA SER A 196 -11.86 -11.84 13.62
C SER A 196 -13.15 -11.30 14.25
N LEU A 197 -13.13 -10.11 14.83
CA LEU A 197 -14.33 -9.46 15.37
C LEU A 197 -15.34 -9.13 14.26
N LEU A 198 -14.88 -8.65 13.11
CA LEU A 198 -15.74 -8.34 11.97
C LEU A 198 -16.36 -9.60 11.37
N MET A 199 -15.61 -10.69 11.25
CA MET A 199 -16.13 -12.01 10.83
C MET A 199 -17.20 -12.55 11.77
N ARG A 200 -17.05 -12.34 13.09
CA ARG A 200 -18.09 -12.71 14.06
C ARG A 200 -19.34 -11.83 13.94
N TYR A 201 -19.17 -10.55 13.63
CA TYR A 201 -20.27 -9.59 13.51
C TYR A 201 -21.09 -9.78 12.23
N HIS A 202 -20.43 -9.94 11.09
CA HIS A 202 -21.10 -10.11 9.79
C HIS A 202 -21.51 -11.56 9.51
N GLY A 203 -20.88 -12.54 10.18
CA GLY A 203 -21.10 -13.95 9.92
C GLY A 203 -20.30 -14.46 8.72
N PRO A 204 -20.66 -15.64 8.17
CA PRO A 204 -19.95 -16.21 7.02
C PRO A 204 -20.10 -15.30 5.79
N GLY A 205 -18.98 -15.08 5.08
CA GLY A 205 -18.94 -14.24 3.88
C GLY A 205 -17.54 -14.13 3.30
N ARG A 206 -17.43 -13.48 2.13
CA ARG A 206 -16.18 -13.20 1.43
C ARG A 206 -15.53 -11.95 2.02
N PHE A 207 -14.54 -12.17 2.88
CA PHE A 207 -13.72 -11.12 3.46
C PHE A 207 -12.49 -10.85 2.59
N LEU A 208 -12.39 -9.62 2.10
CA LEU A 208 -11.22 -9.13 1.38
C LEU A 208 -10.38 -8.25 2.32
N HIS A 209 -9.12 -8.58 2.49
CA HIS A 209 -8.17 -7.80 3.27
C HIS A 209 -7.13 -7.16 2.36
N VAL A 210 -7.26 -5.85 2.17
CA VAL A 210 -6.30 -5.04 1.43
C VAL A 210 -5.18 -4.63 2.39
N CYS A 211 -3.95 -5.02 2.08
CA CYS A 211 -2.78 -4.78 2.92
C CYS A 211 -1.54 -4.49 2.08
N GLY A 212 -0.51 -3.93 2.72
CA GLY A 212 0.77 -3.66 2.07
C GLY A 212 1.47 -4.97 1.64
N TRP A 213 2.31 -4.88 0.61
CA TRP A 213 2.95 -6.06 0.00
C TRP A 213 3.73 -6.94 1.00
N ARG A 214 4.34 -6.33 2.02
CA ARG A 214 5.09 -7.02 3.09
C ARG A 214 4.20 -7.88 3.97
N HIS A 215 2.92 -7.52 4.07
CA HIS A 215 1.92 -8.25 4.84
C HIS A 215 1.27 -9.35 4.01
N LEU A 216 1.47 -9.43 2.69
CA LEU A 216 0.94 -10.54 1.88
C LEU A 216 1.47 -11.90 2.33
N ALA A 217 2.76 -11.96 2.66
CA ALA A 217 3.35 -13.16 3.25
C ALA A 217 2.94 -13.29 4.72
N ASP A 218 2.51 -14.49 5.12
CA ASP A 218 2.17 -14.82 6.51
C ASP A 218 3.08 -15.93 7.06
N PRO A 219 4.39 -15.65 7.25
CA PRO A 219 5.35 -16.67 7.65
C PRO A 219 5.08 -17.24 9.06
N ARG A 220 4.33 -16.51 9.89
CA ARG A 220 3.93 -16.94 11.23
C ARG A 220 2.51 -17.53 11.28
N GLN A 221 1.85 -17.69 10.13
CA GLN A 221 0.49 -18.22 10.00
C GLN A 221 -0.55 -17.52 10.91
N ILE A 222 -0.39 -16.21 11.11
CA ILE A 222 -1.27 -15.38 11.97
C ILE A 222 -2.70 -15.38 11.44
N TYR A 223 -2.88 -15.29 10.11
CA TYR A 223 -4.17 -15.19 9.44
C TYR A 223 -4.77 -16.55 9.06
N ALA A 224 -3.99 -17.64 9.13
CA ALA A 224 -4.44 -18.98 8.73
C ALA A 224 -5.79 -19.42 9.34
N PRO A 225 -6.12 -19.12 10.62
CA PRO A 225 -7.43 -19.50 11.19
C PRO A 225 -8.62 -18.73 10.60
N LEU A 226 -8.38 -17.56 10.00
CA LEU A 226 -9.43 -16.71 9.42
C LEU A 226 -9.52 -16.86 7.90
N ASN A 227 -8.40 -17.20 7.26
CA ASN A 227 -8.25 -17.34 5.81
C ASN A 227 -8.93 -16.23 4.97
N PRO A 228 -8.69 -14.93 5.26
CA PRO A 228 -9.21 -13.86 4.43
C PRO A 228 -8.48 -13.85 3.07
N THR A 229 -9.17 -13.46 2.00
CA THR A 229 -8.52 -13.20 0.71
C THR A 229 -7.66 -11.93 0.85
N LYS A 230 -6.34 -12.03 0.68
CA LYS A 230 -5.42 -10.90 0.85
C LYS A 230 -5.07 -10.29 -0.49
N VAL A 231 -5.23 -8.98 -0.59
CA VAL A 231 -5.03 -8.22 -1.84
C VAL A 231 -4.04 -7.10 -1.60
N PHE A 232 -3.19 -6.88 -2.60
CA PHE A 232 -2.37 -5.69 -2.70
C PHE A 232 -2.80 -4.93 -3.96
N ILE A 233 -3.18 -3.66 -3.78
CA ILE A 233 -3.54 -2.78 -4.89
C ILE A 233 -2.24 -2.09 -5.31
N HIS A 234 -1.75 -2.44 -6.49
CA HIS A 234 -0.49 -1.94 -6.99
C HIS A 234 -0.73 -0.61 -7.72
N ASP A 235 -0.57 0.50 -7.02
CA ASP A 235 -0.49 1.80 -7.68
C ASP A 235 0.86 1.94 -8.41
N ARG A 236 0.85 2.26 -9.72
CA ARG A 236 2.08 2.59 -10.46
C ARG A 236 2.68 3.94 -10.04
N THR A 237 1.95 4.75 -9.29
CA THR A 237 2.43 6.08 -8.91
C THR A 237 3.41 6.04 -7.74
N VAL A 238 3.20 5.20 -6.72
CA VAL A 238 4.18 5.02 -5.63
C VAL A 238 4.05 3.63 -5.00
N CYS A 239 5.03 2.76 -5.23
CA CYS A 239 5.36 1.76 -4.20
C CYS A 239 5.89 2.56 -3.01
N ILE A 240 5.08 2.77 -1.98
CA ILE A 240 5.56 3.34 -0.71
C ILE A 240 6.24 2.22 0.05
#